data_AF-A0A960YQL0-F1
#
_entry.id   AF-A0A960YQL0-F1
#
_cell.length_a   1.000
_cell.length_b   1.000
_cell.length_c   1.000
_cell.angle_alpha   90.00
_cell.angle_beta   90.00
_cell.angle_gamma   90.00
#
_symmetry.space_group_name_H-M   'P 1'
#
loop_
_entity.id
_entity.type
_entity.pdbx_description
1 polymer ?
#
loop_
_entity_poly.entity_id
_entity_poly.type
_entity_poly.pdbx_seq_one_letter_code
_entity_poly.pdbx_strand_id
1 'polypeptide(L)'
;MEIIYFVFLIFNGGTLDQAHIEAWHNYSQGPKFLINRPCEEVIKDPAFQKHLQAKLQKEQKGRLMCKTASEMESFRQLVSDDGVEIAATGKPAKESANKEVQLKGKLLHEPYEKGRRSVQAYMGQEFFLLQSNGEKVALYPTEEVDYDTLLAKKNQTIRIVGRFVDRTPGQDVDTPMQYPMGPDGGPMKRQGYEVMKLKP
;
A
#
# COMPACT_ATOMS: atom_id res chain seq x y z
N MET A 1 -14.07 28.98 15.85
CA MET A 1 -13.21 27.79 15.70
C MET A 1 -12.23 28.12 14.59
N GLU A 2 -10.94 28.17 14.87
CA GLU A 2 -9.95 28.47 13.83
C GLU A 2 -9.77 27.26 12.90
N ILE A 3 -9.55 27.51 11.62
CA ILE A 3 -9.26 26.46 10.65
C ILE A 3 -7.84 25.97 10.90
N ILE A 4 -7.69 24.67 11.15
CA ILE A 4 -6.40 23.98 11.19
C ILE A 4 -5.99 23.66 9.74
N TYR A 5 -4.76 24.02 9.40
CA TYR A 5 -4.08 23.70 8.16
C TYR A 5 -3.08 22.58 8.40
N PHE A 6 -3.05 21.66 7.46
CA PHE A 6 -1.96 20.72 7.28
C PHE A 6 -0.91 21.34 6.36
N VAL A 7 0.31 21.45 6.86
CA VAL A 7 1.46 22.00 6.15
C VAL A 7 2.48 20.88 5.90
N PHE A 8 2.76 20.62 4.63
CA PHE A 8 3.76 19.65 4.19
C PHE A 8 4.87 20.35 3.41
N LEU A 9 6.05 20.42 4.02
CA LEU A 9 7.24 21.01 3.42
C LEU A 9 8.15 19.90 2.86
N ILE A 10 8.65 20.08 1.64
CA ILE A 10 9.55 19.16 0.95
C ILE A 10 10.91 19.84 0.79
N PHE A 11 11.95 19.21 1.30
CA PHE A 11 13.32 19.70 1.31
C PHE A 11 14.23 18.83 0.45
N ASN A 12 15.09 19.48 -0.33
CA ASN A 12 16.20 18.84 -1.03
C ASN A 12 17.52 19.53 -0.65
N GLY A 13 18.51 18.77 -0.17
CA GLY A 13 19.81 19.33 0.23
C GLY A 13 19.74 20.45 1.29
N GLY A 14 18.69 20.50 2.10
CA GLY A 14 18.46 21.55 3.11
C GLY A 14 17.75 22.81 2.59
N THR A 15 17.45 22.88 1.29
CA THR A 15 16.62 23.95 0.70
C THR A 15 15.18 23.51 0.59
N LEU A 16 14.23 24.43 0.85
CA LEU A 16 12.80 24.20 0.63
C LEU A 16 12.54 24.15 -0.88
N ASP A 17 12.11 22.98 -1.36
CA ASP A 17 11.79 22.73 -2.76
C ASP A 17 10.31 23.01 -3.03
N GLN A 18 9.42 22.48 -2.19
CA GLN A 18 7.96 22.64 -2.32
C GLN A 18 7.26 22.74 -0.96
N ALA A 19 6.12 23.44 -0.94
CA ALA A 19 5.24 23.53 0.22
C ALA A 19 3.79 23.30 -0.19
N HIS A 20 3.12 22.38 0.49
CA HIS A 20 1.68 22.13 0.35
C HIS A 20 0.97 22.57 1.62
N ILE A 21 -0.05 23.41 1.46
CA ILE A 21 -0.85 23.93 2.57
C ILE A 21 -2.30 23.69 2.22
N GLU A 22 -2.96 22.85 3.02
CA GLU A 22 -4.36 22.51 2.81
C GLU A 22 -5.11 22.58 4.14
N ALA A 23 -6.37 22.98 4.11
CA ALA A 23 -7.20 22.95 5.30
C ALA A 23 -7.39 21.48 5.73
N TRP A 24 -7.04 21.16 6.97
CA TRP A 24 -6.99 19.78 7.47
C TRP A 24 -8.33 19.05 7.29
N HIS A 25 -9.42 19.74 7.61
CA HIS A 25 -10.79 19.22 7.49
C HIS A 25 -11.21 18.91 6.04
N ASN A 26 -10.46 19.40 5.05
CA ASN A 26 -10.70 19.15 3.62
C ASN A 26 -9.58 18.31 2.98
N TYR A 27 -8.62 17.79 3.76
CA TYR A 27 -7.51 17.00 3.23
C TYR A 27 -8.00 15.64 2.73
N SER A 28 -8.39 15.59 1.45
CA SER A 28 -9.03 14.43 0.84
C SER A 28 -8.04 13.40 0.29
N GLN A 29 -6.77 13.77 0.14
CA GLN A 29 -5.74 12.91 -0.46
C GLN A 29 -5.16 11.88 0.51
N GLY A 30 -5.45 11.97 1.81
CA GLY A 30 -4.93 11.08 2.83
C GLY A 30 -5.73 9.78 3.03
N PRO A 31 -5.23 8.87 3.88
CA PRO A 31 -5.99 7.69 4.30
C PRO A 31 -7.34 8.10 4.91
N LYS A 32 -8.44 7.68 4.28
CA LYS A 32 -9.80 8.16 4.58
C LYS A 32 -10.26 7.91 6.03
N PHE A 33 -9.73 6.89 6.71
CA PHE A 33 -10.05 6.57 8.10
C PHE A 33 -9.49 7.59 9.11
N LEU A 34 -8.62 8.51 8.67
CA LEU A 34 -8.02 9.55 9.51
C LEU A 34 -8.75 10.90 9.40
N ILE A 35 -9.71 11.04 8.49
CA ILE A 35 -10.33 12.32 8.09
C ILE A 35 -11.13 13.03 9.22
N ASN A 36 -11.40 12.36 10.34
CA ASN A 36 -12.11 12.96 11.48
C ASN A 36 -11.27 13.02 12.78
N ARG A 37 -9.96 12.75 12.70
CA ARG A 37 -9.05 12.81 13.85
C ARG A 37 -8.36 14.18 13.92
N PRO A 38 -7.91 14.61 15.12
CA PRO A 38 -7.10 15.82 15.26
C PRO A 38 -5.86 15.76 14.36
N CYS A 39 -5.52 16.86 13.70
CA CYS A 39 -4.42 16.93 12.75
C CYS A 39 -3.10 16.43 13.37
N GLU A 40 -2.85 16.83 14.61
CA GLU A 40 -1.65 16.55 15.39
C GLU A 40 -1.48 15.05 15.69
N GLU A 41 -2.60 14.33 15.81
CA GLU A 41 -2.58 12.86 15.92
C GLU A 41 -2.29 12.22 14.57
N VAL A 42 -2.87 12.74 13.49
CA VAL A 42 -2.78 12.14 12.17
C VAL A 42 -1.39 12.28 11.57
N ILE A 43 -0.72 13.42 11.72
CA ILE A 43 0.66 13.57 11.23
C ILE A 43 1.65 12.61 11.92
N LYS A 44 1.30 12.11 13.11
CA LYS A 44 2.07 11.09 13.86
C LYS A 44 1.70 9.65 13.46
N ASP A 45 0.62 9.46 12.71
CA ASP A 45 0.15 8.14 12.31
C ASP A 45 1.07 7.52 11.23
N PRO A 46 1.57 6.29 11.43
CA PRO A 46 2.47 5.65 10.47
C PRO A 46 1.88 5.48 9.07
N ALA A 47 0.57 5.26 8.94
CA ALA A 47 -0.07 5.12 7.63
C ALA A 47 -0.10 6.45 6.86
N PHE A 48 -0.36 7.55 7.58
CA PHE A 48 -0.33 8.90 7.02
C PHE A 48 1.09 9.31 6.60
N GLN A 49 2.07 9.07 7.47
CA GLN A 49 3.49 9.31 7.15
C GLN A 49 3.91 8.52 5.92
N LYS A 50 3.56 7.23 5.84
CA LYS A 50 3.87 6.39 4.68
C LYS A 50 3.23 6.89 3.39
N HIS A 51 1.99 7.38 3.45
CA HIS A 51 1.33 7.99 2.30
C HIS A 51 2.12 9.19 1.75
N LEU A 52 2.61 10.07 2.62
CA LEU A 52 3.38 11.25 2.22
C LEU A 52 4.82 10.93 1.84
N GLN A 53 5.45 9.94 2.48
CA GLN A 53 6.77 9.44 2.11
C GLN A 53 6.80 8.96 0.65
N ALA A 54 5.70 8.38 0.14
CA ALA A 54 5.60 7.95 -1.26
C ALA A 54 5.58 9.12 -2.27
N LYS A 55 5.28 10.35 -1.82
CA LYS A 55 5.32 11.56 -2.65
C LYS A 55 6.75 12.15 -2.76
N LEU A 56 7.66 11.77 -1.86
CA LEU A 56 9.04 12.26 -1.84
C LEU A 56 9.95 11.51 -2.83
N GLN A 57 10.83 12.24 -3.50
CA GLN A 57 11.90 11.69 -4.34
C GLN A 57 13.09 11.19 -3.51
N LYS A 58 14.00 10.43 -4.14
CA LYS A 58 15.23 9.97 -3.49
C LYS A 58 16.01 11.19 -2.95
N GLU A 59 16.50 11.09 -1.72
CA GLU A 59 17.24 12.15 -1.00
C GLU A 59 16.40 13.36 -0.52
N GLN A 60 15.11 13.42 -0.84
CA GLN A 60 14.22 14.42 -0.27
C GLN A 60 13.82 14.08 1.18
N LYS A 61 13.58 15.12 1.96
CA LYS A 61 13.00 15.05 3.31
C LYS A 61 11.68 15.82 3.33
N GLY A 62 10.71 15.28 4.04
CA GLY A 62 9.44 15.95 4.32
C GLY A 62 9.38 16.43 5.76
N ARG A 63 8.74 17.56 6.00
CA ARG A 63 8.33 18.00 7.35
C ARG A 63 6.84 18.26 7.38
N LEU A 64 6.18 17.69 8.39
CA LEU A 64 4.74 17.77 8.60
C LEU A 64 4.43 18.64 9.81
N MET A 65 3.51 19.58 9.65
CA MET A 65 3.05 20.47 10.71
C MET A 65 1.53 20.67 10.61
N CYS A 66 0.92 20.92 11.77
CA CYS A 66 -0.45 21.39 11.88
C CYS A 66 -0.41 22.81 12.44
N LYS A 67 -1.04 23.76 11.76
CA LYS A 67 -1.00 25.19 12.10
C LYS A 67 -2.36 25.81 11.88
N THR A 68 -2.81 26.71 12.74
CA THR A 68 -3.99 27.53 12.45
C THR A 68 -3.63 28.72 11.55
N ALA A 69 -4.63 29.44 11.04
CA ALA A 69 -4.41 30.65 10.24
C ALA A 69 -3.58 31.71 11.00
N SER A 70 -3.72 31.78 12.32
CA SER A 70 -3.01 32.75 13.17
C SER A 70 -1.55 32.33 13.44
N GLU A 71 -1.26 31.03 13.37
CA GLU A 71 0.10 30.47 13.51
C GLU A 71 0.84 30.32 12.17
N MET A 72 0.13 30.46 11.04
CA MET A 72 0.74 30.50 9.72
C MET A 72 1.41 31.85 9.48
N GLU A 73 2.69 31.92 9.82
CA GLU A 73 3.55 33.06 9.51
C GLU A 73 4.14 32.96 8.08
N SER A 74 5.19 33.73 7.79
CA SER A 74 5.86 33.68 6.49
C SER A 74 6.45 32.29 6.20
N PHE A 75 6.59 31.93 4.92
CA PHE A 75 7.21 30.66 4.51
C PHE A 75 8.62 30.44 5.11
N ARG A 76 9.39 31.51 5.35
CA ARG A 76 10.71 31.39 6.00
C ARG A 76 10.61 30.94 7.45
N GLN A 77 9.58 31.38 8.18
CA GLN A 77 9.35 30.99 9.57
C GLN A 77 8.81 29.55 9.67
N LEU A 78 7.95 29.14 8.73
CA LEU A 78 7.49 27.75 8.65
C LEU A 78 8.63 26.74 8.43
N VAL A 79 9.71 27.13 7.73
CA VAL A 79 10.90 26.28 7.53
C VAL A 79 11.70 26.08 8.82
N SER A 80 11.67 27.05 9.74
CA SER A 80 12.38 26.96 11.03
C SER A 80 11.58 26.26 12.13
N ASP A 81 10.28 26.05 11.93
CA ASP A 81 9.41 25.44 12.93
C ASP A 81 9.62 23.93 13.07
N ASP A 82 9.41 23.46 14.31
CA ASP A 82 9.42 22.05 14.66
C ASP A 82 8.24 21.31 14.00
N GLY A 83 8.51 20.12 13.48
CA GLY A 83 7.51 19.28 12.84
C GLY A 83 7.91 17.82 12.81
N VAL A 84 7.00 16.96 12.37
CA VAL A 84 7.32 15.54 12.17
C VAL A 84 8.14 15.40 10.91
N GLU A 85 9.41 15.03 11.05
CA GLU A 85 10.28 14.76 9.91
C GLU A 85 10.06 13.36 9.35
N ILE A 86 9.95 13.26 8.03
CA ILE A 86 9.88 12.02 7.30
C ILE A 86 10.97 12.02 6.23
N ALA A 87 11.75 10.96 6.13
CA ALA A 87 12.65 10.78 5.00
C ALA A 87 11.87 10.16 3.84
N ALA A 88 12.28 10.43 2.61
CA ALA A 88 11.86 9.60 1.50
C ALA A 88 12.12 8.14 1.89
N THR A 89 11.06 7.32 1.89
CA THR A 89 11.26 5.89 1.74
C THR A 89 11.89 5.77 0.37
N GLY A 90 13.23 5.63 0.32
CA GLY A 90 13.90 5.21 -0.91
C GLY A 90 13.04 4.09 -1.44
N LYS A 91 12.41 4.34 -2.61
CA LYS A 91 11.29 3.53 -3.11
C LYS A 91 11.60 2.09 -2.72
N PRO A 92 10.74 1.35 -1.98
CA PRO A 92 10.90 -0.10 -2.00
C PRO A 92 10.93 -0.40 -3.48
N ALA A 93 12.07 -0.91 -3.91
CA ALA A 93 12.47 -0.73 -5.27
C ALA A 93 11.30 -1.20 -6.14
N LYS A 94 10.78 -0.30 -6.98
CA LYS A 94 10.03 -0.76 -8.15
C LYS A 94 10.95 -1.57 -9.09
N GLU A 95 12.19 -1.85 -8.69
CA GLU A 95 12.94 -3.06 -9.01
C GLU A 95 12.30 -4.23 -8.26
N SER A 96 11.15 -4.75 -8.67
CA SER A 96 11.16 -5.85 -9.64
C SER A 96 9.74 -6.36 -9.93
N ALA A 97 8.80 -5.46 -10.24
CA ALA A 97 7.43 -5.87 -10.62
C ALA A 97 7.37 -6.75 -11.90
N ASN A 98 8.50 -6.93 -12.60
CA ASN A 98 8.62 -7.85 -13.73
C ASN A 98 9.76 -8.88 -13.58
N LYS A 99 10.42 -8.98 -12.42
CA LYS A 99 11.46 -10.02 -12.26
C LYS A 99 10.75 -11.33 -11.92
N GLU A 100 10.83 -12.27 -12.84
CA GLU A 100 10.47 -13.64 -12.59
C GLU A 100 11.29 -14.18 -11.40
N VAL A 101 10.59 -14.63 -10.36
CA VAL A 101 11.20 -15.25 -9.18
C VAL A 101 10.89 -16.74 -9.18
N GLN A 102 11.84 -17.53 -8.70
CA GLN A 102 11.64 -18.96 -8.51
C GLN A 102 11.15 -19.20 -7.09
N LEU A 103 9.97 -19.81 -6.96
CA LEU A 103 9.39 -20.15 -5.68
C LEU A 103 9.25 -21.67 -5.58
N LYS A 104 9.43 -22.21 -4.37
CA LYS A 104 9.25 -23.63 -4.07
C LYS A 104 8.39 -23.78 -2.83
N GLY A 105 7.44 -24.70 -2.87
CA GLY A 105 6.61 -25.01 -1.72
C GLY A 105 5.56 -26.05 -2.03
N LYS A 106 4.74 -26.37 -1.03
CA LYS A 106 3.60 -27.27 -1.20
C LYS A 106 2.42 -26.48 -1.76
N LEU A 107 1.87 -26.93 -2.88
CA LEU A 107 0.67 -26.33 -3.45
C LEU A 107 -0.55 -26.73 -2.64
N LEU A 108 -1.29 -25.75 -2.15
CA LEU A 108 -2.57 -25.89 -1.48
C LEU A 108 -3.65 -25.33 -2.40
N HIS A 109 -4.82 -25.98 -2.40
CA HIS A 109 -6.00 -25.50 -3.09
C HIS A 109 -7.14 -25.38 -2.08
N GLU A 110 -7.60 -24.15 -1.89
CA GLU A 110 -8.69 -23.76 -0.99
C GLU A 110 -9.77 -23.09 -1.84
N PRO A 111 -10.73 -23.87 -2.39
CA PRO A 111 -11.78 -23.32 -3.22
C PRO A 111 -12.68 -22.39 -2.39
N TYR A 112 -13.19 -21.33 -3.01
CA TYR A 112 -14.21 -20.48 -2.41
C TYR A 112 -15.56 -20.67 -3.12
N GLU A 113 -16.66 -20.41 -2.41
CA GLU A 113 -17.99 -20.46 -3.01
C GLU A 113 -18.18 -19.28 -3.98
N LYS A 114 -18.22 -19.58 -5.28
CA LYS A 114 -18.51 -18.58 -6.32
C LYS A 114 -19.91 -17.98 -6.13
N GLY A 115 -20.04 -16.67 -6.23
CA GLY A 115 -21.33 -15.97 -6.23
C GLY A 115 -21.86 -15.49 -4.87
N ARG A 116 -21.17 -15.77 -3.76
CA ARG A 116 -21.47 -15.15 -2.45
C ARG A 116 -20.55 -13.95 -2.21
N ARG A 117 -21.12 -12.86 -1.67
CA ARG A 117 -20.34 -11.70 -1.18
C ARG A 117 -19.58 -12.10 0.08
N SER A 118 -18.43 -12.76 -0.06
CA SER A 118 -17.55 -13.15 1.04
C SER A 118 -16.15 -12.57 0.86
N VAL A 119 -15.40 -12.49 1.96
CA VAL A 119 -13.99 -12.06 1.95
C VAL A 119 -13.17 -12.95 1.03
N GLN A 120 -13.43 -14.25 1.01
CA GLN A 120 -12.73 -15.21 0.14
C GLN A 120 -13.02 -14.95 -1.34
N ALA A 121 -14.27 -14.67 -1.69
CA ALA A 121 -14.66 -14.35 -3.06
C ALA A 121 -14.03 -13.02 -3.53
N TYR A 122 -13.92 -12.02 -2.65
CA TYR A 122 -13.19 -10.80 -2.93
C TYR A 122 -11.70 -11.06 -3.20
N MET A 123 -11.07 -11.89 -2.39
CA MET A 123 -9.65 -12.22 -2.55
C MET A 123 -9.41 -12.91 -3.90
N GLY A 124 -10.32 -13.81 -4.31
CA GLY A 124 -10.21 -14.54 -5.58
C GLY A 124 -8.96 -15.43 -5.65
N GLN A 125 -8.46 -15.83 -4.48
CA GLN A 125 -7.25 -16.64 -4.30
C GLN A 125 -7.68 -18.07 -3.94
N GLU A 126 -7.48 -19.01 -4.86
CA GLU A 126 -7.81 -20.43 -4.62
C GLU A 126 -6.55 -21.28 -4.44
N PHE A 127 -5.45 -20.88 -5.07
CA PHE A 127 -4.18 -21.58 -4.99
C PHE A 127 -3.20 -20.84 -4.10
N PHE A 128 -2.49 -21.61 -3.28
CA PHE A 128 -1.49 -21.07 -2.38
C PHE A 128 -0.26 -21.96 -2.36
N LEU A 129 0.91 -21.34 -2.28
CA LEU A 129 2.16 -22.04 -2.09
C LEU A 129 2.58 -21.89 -0.63
N LEU A 130 2.59 -23.00 0.11
CA LEU A 130 3.15 -23.06 1.46
C LEU A 130 4.66 -23.27 1.36
N GLN A 131 5.41 -22.24 1.70
CA GLN A 131 6.87 -22.23 1.69
C GLN A 131 7.45 -22.92 2.93
N SER A 132 8.74 -23.24 2.89
CA SER A 132 9.43 -23.94 3.99
C SER A 132 9.55 -23.12 5.28
N ASN A 133 9.44 -21.79 5.18
CA ASN A 133 9.39 -20.87 6.32
C ASN A 133 7.99 -20.81 6.98
N GLY A 134 7.01 -21.57 6.47
CA GLY A 134 5.61 -21.54 6.94
C GLY A 134 4.78 -20.41 6.33
N GLU A 135 5.36 -19.56 5.49
CA GLU A 135 4.65 -18.50 4.78
C GLU A 135 3.77 -19.09 3.67
N LYS A 136 2.56 -18.56 3.55
CA LYS A 136 1.59 -18.96 2.53
C LYS A 136 1.42 -17.81 1.54
N VAL A 137 1.85 -18.01 0.30
CA VAL A 137 1.73 -17.00 -0.76
C VAL A 137 0.64 -17.40 -1.75
N ALA A 138 -0.19 -16.45 -2.19
CA ALA A 138 -1.24 -16.70 -3.17
C ALA A 138 -0.64 -16.87 -4.57
N LEU A 139 -1.20 -17.80 -5.34
CA LEU A 139 -0.86 -18.04 -6.73
C LEU A 139 -2.05 -17.72 -7.64
N TYR A 140 -1.77 -17.04 -8.74
CA TYR A 140 -2.74 -16.73 -9.77
C TYR A 140 -2.40 -17.52 -11.05
N PRO A 141 -3.32 -18.34 -11.56
CA PRO A 141 -3.14 -18.99 -12.85
C PRO A 141 -3.04 -17.96 -13.97
N THR A 142 -2.39 -18.34 -15.05
CA THR A 142 -2.20 -17.56 -16.29
C THR A 142 -2.62 -18.40 -17.49
N GLU A 143 -2.48 -17.86 -18.70
CA GLU A 143 -2.68 -18.64 -19.93
C GLU A 143 -1.61 -19.74 -20.11
N GLU A 144 -0.40 -19.54 -19.57
CA GLU A 144 0.70 -20.51 -19.66
C GLU A 144 0.55 -21.66 -18.65
N VAL A 145 0.04 -21.34 -17.45
CA VAL A 145 -0.26 -22.31 -16.40
C VAL A 145 -1.67 -22.06 -15.90
N ASP A 146 -2.62 -22.79 -16.48
CA ASP A 146 -4.04 -22.63 -16.21
C ASP A 146 -4.47 -23.21 -14.86
N TYR A 147 -5.75 -22.99 -14.55
CA TYR A 147 -6.38 -23.43 -13.32
C TYR A 147 -6.28 -24.96 -13.15
N ASP A 148 -6.60 -25.72 -14.19
CA ASP A 148 -6.64 -27.19 -14.15
C ASP A 148 -5.24 -27.78 -13.96
N THR A 149 -4.22 -27.15 -14.56
CA THR A 149 -2.81 -27.51 -14.39
C THR A 149 -2.35 -27.33 -12.94
N LEU A 150 -2.70 -26.21 -12.29
CA LEU A 150 -2.43 -26.04 -10.86
C LEU A 150 -3.23 -27.04 -10.01
N LEU A 151 -4.51 -27.25 -10.33
CA LEU A 151 -5.36 -28.17 -9.60
C LEU A 151 -4.82 -29.61 -9.62
N ALA A 152 -4.29 -30.07 -10.75
CA ALA A 152 -3.66 -31.38 -10.89
C ALA A 152 -2.41 -31.55 -10.01
N LYS A 153 -1.79 -30.44 -9.56
CA LYS A 153 -0.63 -30.43 -8.67
C LYS A 153 -0.99 -30.18 -7.20
N LYS A 154 -2.28 -30.17 -6.86
CA LYS A 154 -2.75 -29.98 -5.47
C LYS A 154 -2.04 -30.93 -4.51
N ASN A 155 -1.64 -30.40 -3.36
CA ASN A 155 -0.91 -31.06 -2.28
C ASN A 155 0.49 -31.58 -2.64
N GLN A 156 1.00 -31.30 -3.84
CA GLN A 156 2.36 -31.65 -4.24
C GLN A 156 3.33 -30.50 -3.96
N THR A 157 4.59 -30.84 -3.70
CA THR A 157 5.65 -29.84 -3.67
C THR A 157 6.02 -29.48 -5.10
N ILE A 158 5.80 -28.22 -5.47
CA ILE A 158 6.10 -27.72 -6.81
C ILE A 158 7.17 -26.63 -6.75
N ARG A 159 7.86 -26.45 -7.87
CA ARG A 159 8.68 -25.28 -8.15
C ARG A 159 8.00 -24.48 -9.24
N ILE A 160 7.86 -23.18 -9.03
CA ILE A 160 7.25 -22.28 -10.01
C ILE A 160 8.21 -21.16 -10.35
N VAL A 161 8.05 -20.64 -11.55
CA VAL A 161 8.52 -19.30 -11.92
C VAL A 161 7.30 -18.39 -11.85
N GLY A 162 7.34 -17.40 -10.98
CA GLY A 162 6.23 -16.50 -10.75
C GLY A 162 6.62 -15.03 -10.85
N ARG A 163 5.66 -14.19 -11.22
CA ARG A 163 5.79 -12.73 -11.21
C ARG A 163 4.90 -12.15 -10.12
N PHE A 164 5.47 -11.32 -9.26
CA PHE A 164 4.70 -10.67 -8.20
C PHE A 164 3.65 -9.72 -8.79
N VAL A 165 2.42 -9.82 -8.32
CA VAL A 165 1.33 -8.92 -8.71
C VAL A 165 0.55 -8.45 -7.48
N ASP A 166 0.13 -7.19 -7.55
CA ASP A 166 -0.79 -6.59 -6.59
C ASP A 166 -2.09 -6.24 -7.33
N ARG A 167 -3.16 -7.01 -7.05
CA ARG A 167 -4.50 -6.82 -7.63
C ARG A 167 -5.44 -6.06 -6.66
N THR A 168 -4.88 -5.39 -5.65
CA THR A 168 -5.65 -4.59 -4.69
C THR A 168 -6.26 -3.37 -5.42
N PRO A 169 -7.58 -3.15 -5.36
CA PRO A 169 -8.19 -1.94 -5.90
C PRO A 169 -7.58 -0.67 -5.30
N GLY A 170 -7.45 0.39 -6.09
CA GLY A 170 -7.01 1.70 -5.60
C GLY A 170 -7.99 2.31 -4.58
N GLN A 171 -7.48 3.17 -3.70
CA GLN A 171 -8.29 3.82 -2.65
C GLN A 171 -9.24 4.92 -3.17
N ASP A 172 -9.11 5.31 -4.44
CA ASP A 172 -9.76 6.48 -5.05
C ASP A 172 -11.13 6.22 -5.67
N VAL A 173 -11.79 5.09 -5.39
CA VAL A 173 -13.14 4.89 -5.93
C VAL A 173 -14.16 5.54 -4.98
N ASP A 174 -14.86 6.57 -5.45
CA ASP A 174 -15.99 7.27 -4.80
C ASP A 174 -17.21 6.37 -4.50
N THR A 175 -17.03 5.05 -4.53
CA THR A 175 -18.07 4.07 -4.27
C THR A 175 -18.02 3.67 -2.79
N PRO A 176 -19.15 3.69 -2.06
CA PRO A 176 -19.19 3.17 -0.69
C PRO A 176 -18.62 1.75 -0.65
N MET A 177 -17.67 1.53 0.28
CA MET A 177 -16.82 0.35 0.45
C MET A 177 -17.51 -0.97 0.08
N GLN A 178 -17.35 -1.40 -1.18
CA GLN A 178 -17.83 -2.71 -1.65
C GLN A 178 -16.85 -3.85 -1.32
N TYR A 179 -15.72 -3.52 -0.70
CA TYR A 179 -14.61 -4.44 -0.48
C TYR A 179 -14.38 -4.66 1.02
N PRO A 180 -13.96 -5.87 1.43
CA PRO A 180 -13.49 -6.10 2.79
C PRO A 180 -12.34 -5.15 3.11
N MET A 181 -12.38 -4.53 4.29
CA MET A 181 -11.30 -3.67 4.77
C MET A 181 -10.20 -4.49 5.44
N GLY A 182 -8.95 -4.10 5.21
CA GLY A 182 -7.80 -4.58 5.95
C GLY A 182 -7.65 -3.88 7.31
N PRO A 183 -6.67 -4.29 8.12
CA PRO A 183 -6.36 -3.66 9.42
C PRO A 183 -5.94 -2.19 9.28
N ASP A 184 -5.49 -1.80 8.10
CA ASP A 184 -5.09 -0.44 7.73
C ASP A 184 -6.26 0.41 7.22
N GLY A 185 -7.50 -0.06 7.32
CA GLY A 185 -8.71 0.66 6.88
C GLY A 185 -8.84 0.83 5.36
N GLY A 186 -7.87 0.33 4.59
CA GLY A 186 -7.93 0.26 3.13
C GLY A 186 -8.55 -1.06 2.64
N PRO A 187 -8.70 -1.23 1.32
CA PRO A 187 -9.11 -2.52 0.76
C PRO A 187 -8.13 -3.61 1.18
N MET A 188 -8.65 -4.76 1.59
CA MET A 188 -7.81 -5.91 1.92
C MET A 188 -6.91 -6.26 0.73
N LYS A 189 -5.62 -6.49 1.02
CA LYS A 189 -4.59 -6.63 -0.02
C LYS A 189 -4.72 -7.93 -0.79
N ARG A 190 -4.74 -7.84 -2.12
CA ARG A 190 -4.79 -8.98 -3.05
C ARG A 190 -3.44 -9.19 -3.72
N GLN A 191 -2.45 -9.53 -2.90
CA GLN A 191 -1.07 -9.74 -3.36
C GLN A 191 -0.77 -11.23 -3.56
N GLY A 192 0.09 -11.54 -4.53
CA GLY A 192 0.49 -12.91 -4.84
C GLY A 192 1.39 -12.97 -6.07
N TYR A 193 1.49 -14.15 -6.66
CA TYR A 193 2.33 -14.39 -7.83
C TYR A 193 1.51 -14.97 -8.99
N GLU A 194 1.61 -14.34 -10.16
CA GLU A 194 1.19 -14.96 -11.42
C GLU A 194 2.14 -16.09 -11.76
N VAL A 195 1.61 -17.29 -11.99
CA VAL A 195 2.42 -18.46 -12.32
C VAL A 195 2.72 -18.43 -13.81
N MET A 196 3.98 -18.15 -14.16
CA MET A 196 4.43 -18.14 -15.55
C MET A 196 4.74 -19.57 -15.98
N LYS A 197 5.51 -20.33 -15.18
CA LYS A 197 5.94 -21.69 -15.53
C LYS A 197 5.99 -22.61 -14.33
N LEU A 198 5.62 -23.87 -14.53
CA LEU A 198 5.95 -24.96 -13.61
C LEU A 198 7.32 -25.53 -13.96
N LYS A 199 8.20 -25.65 -12.97
CA LYS A 199 9.47 -26.35 -13.13
C LYS A 199 9.35 -27.81 -12.68
N PRO A 200 10.07 -28.72 -13.35
CA PRO A 200 10.17 -30.11 -12.92
C PRO A 200 10.86 -30.26 -11.54
#